data_AF-A0A1I5UYA0-F1
#
_entry.id   AF-A0A1I5UYA0-F1
#
_cell.length_a   1.000
_cell.length_b   1.000
_cell.length_c   1.000
_cell.angle_alpha   90.00
_cell.angle_beta   90.00
_cell.angle_gamma   90.00
#
_symmetry.space_group_name_H-M   'P 1'
#
loop_
_entity.id
_entity.type
_entity.pdbx_description
1 polymer ?
#
loop_
_entity_poly.entity_id
_entity_poly.type
_entity_poly.pdbx_seq_one_letter_code
_entity_poly.pdbx_strand_id
1 'polypeptide(L)'
;MVDTALLWIGLAGVAVVAAIGVAIWQFAVTGERPLKPLALAAVAFAGVFQLGQANGYFWPTAATVLTAACLLIAAGLVAVEFRGAD
;
A
#
# COMPACT_ATOMS: atom_id res chain seq x y z
N MET A 1 -22.04 18.63 -0.46
CA MET A 1 -22.18 17.15 -0.41
C MET A 1 -20.77 16.61 -0.33
N VAL A 2 -20.43 15.85 0.72
CA VAL A 2 -19.10 15.22 0.81
C VAL A 2 -19.07 14.12 -0.24
N ASP A 3 -18.05 14.12 -1.08
CA ASP A 3 -17.91 13.14 -2.13
C ASP A 3 -17.63 11.76 -1.51
N THR A 4 -18.55 10.83 -1.71
CA THR A 4 -18.48 9.48 -1.13
C THR A 4 -17.22 8.76 -1.58
N ALA A 5 -16.74 9.01 -2.81
CA ALA A 5 -15.49 8.44 -3.31
C ALA A 5 -14.28 8.91 -2.49
N LEU A 6 -14.24 10.19 -2.12
CA LEU A 6 -13.17 10.75 -1.30
C LEU A 6 -13.14 10.12 0.12
N LEU A 7 -14.31 9.82 0.69
CA LEU A 7 -14.41 9.11 1.97
C LEU A 7 -13.85 7.69 1.90
N TRP A 8 -14.15 6.95 0.83
CA TRP A 8 -13.62 5.59 0.63
C TRP A 8 -12.10 5.60 0.40
N ILE A 9 -11.59 6.56 -0.37
CA ILE A 9 -10.14 6.76 -0.58
C ILE A 9 -9.45 7.09 0.75
N GLY A 10 -10.03 7.99 1.55
CA GLY A 10 -9.52 8.33 2.88
C GLY A 10 -9.53 7.13 3.83
N LEU A 11 -10.62 6.36 3.86
CA LEU A 11 -10.74 5.15 4.68
C LEU A 11 -9.68 4.10 4.30
N ALA A 12 -9.47 3.88 3.00
CA ALA A 12 -8.43 2.98 2.51
C ALA A 12 -7.04 3.46 2.94
N GLY A 13 -6.75 4.75 2.85
CA GLY A 13 -5.50 5.33 3.35
C GLY A 13 -5.27 5.07 4.84
N VAL A 14 -6.29 5.29 5.68
CA VAL A 14 -6.21 5.01 7.13
C VAL A 14 -5.99 3.53 7.40
N ALA A 15 -6.69 2.64 6.71
CA ALA A 15 -6.53 1.20 6.86
C ALA A 15 -5.10 0.74 6.53
N VAL A 16 -4.49 1.31 5.49
CA VAL A 16 -3.10 1.01 5.12
C VAL A 16 -2.11 1.46 6.19
N VAL A 17 -2.26 2.68 6.72
CA VAL A 17 -1.42 3.18 7.81
C VAL A 17 -1.54 2.30 9.06
N ALA A 18 -2.75 1.86 9.41
CA ALA A 18 -2.97 0.94 10.51
C ALA A 18 -2.28 -0.41 10.28
N ALA A 19 -2.38 -0.99 9.07
CA ALA A 19 -1.71 -2.24 8.73
C ALA A 19 -0.18 -2.14 8.84
N ILE A 20 0.41 -1.02 8.39
CA ILE A 20 1.85 -0.74 8.57
C ILE A 20 2.20 -0.63 10.06
N GLY A 21 1.38 0.05 10.86
CA GLY A 21 1.57 0.13 12.31
C GLY A 21 1.59 -1.24 12.98
N VAL A 22 0.66 -2.13 12.61
CA VAL A 22 0.60 -3.51 13.09
C VAL A 22 1.83 -4.30 12.66
N ALA A 23 2.27 -4.15 11.41
CA ALA A 23 3.47 -4.80 10.87
C ALA A 23 4.75 -4.38 11.63
N ILE A 24 4.90 -3.07 11.90
CA ILE A 24 6.02 -2.53 12.68
C ILE A 24 6.00 -3.06 14.11
N TRP A 25 4.81 -3.08 14.74
CA TRP A 25 4.65 -3.63 16.08
C TRP A 25 5.01 -5.12 16.14
N GLN A 26 4.54 -5.92 15.18
CA GLN A 26 4.91 -7.34 15.11
C GLN A 26 6.41 -7.54 14.96
N PHE A 27 7.08 -6.75 14.12
CA PHE A 27 8.54 -6.80 13.97
C PHE A 27 9.25 -6.49 15.29
N ALA A 28 8.80 -5.47 16.01
CA ALA A 28 9.38 -5.09 17.30
C ALA A 28 9.22 -6.19 18.37
N VAL A 29 8.14 -6.97 18.32
CA VAL A 29 7.84 -8.04 19.29
C VAL A 29 8.52 -9.37 18.92
N THR A 30 8.54 -9.72 17.63
CA THR A 30 8.94 -11.07 17.16
C THR A 30 10.32 -11.12 16.51
N GLY A 31 10.84 -9.97 16.04
CA GLY A 31 12.05 -9.90 15.22
C GLY A 31 11.87 -10.39 13.79
N GLU A 32 10.69 -10.91 13.42
CA GLU A 32 10.41 -11.41 12.07
C GLU A 32 10.11 -10.26 11.11
N ARG A 33 10.85 -10.20 10.00
CA ARG A 33 10.70 -9.15 9.00
C ARG A 33 9.27 -9.16 8.43
N PRO A 34 8.50 -8.07 8.53
CA PRO A 34 7.08 -8.09 8.19
C PRO A 34 6.88 -7.84 6.68
N LEU A 35 7.52 -8.66 5.83
CA LEU A 35 7.56 -8.47 4.38
C LEU A 35 6.17 -8.61 3.74
N LYS A 36 5.41 -9.65 4.10
CA LYS A 36 4.02 -9.87 3.64
C LYS A 36 3.08 -8.69 3.91
N PRO A 37 2.90 -8.23 5.17
CA PRO A 37 1.97 -7.13 5.45
C PRO A 37 2.44 -5.81 4.82
N LEU A 38 3.75 -5.57 4.69
CA LEU A 38 4.26 -4.41 3.96
C LEU A 38 3.98 -4.49 2.45
N ALA A 39 4.09 -5.68 1.84
CA ALA A 39 3.74 -5.88 0.44
C ALA A 39 2.23 -5.64 0.18
N LEU A 40 1.37 -6.15 1.07
CA LEU A 40 -0.08 -5.90 1.01
C LEU A 40 -0.41 -4.40 1.17
N ALA A 41 0.25 -3.71 2.10
CA ALA A 41 0.10 -2.27 2.28
C ALA A 41 0.49 -1.49 1.02
N ALA A 42 1.59 -1.88 0.36
CA ALA A 42 2.02 -1.26 -0.89
C ALA A 42 1.01 -1.49 -2.04
N VAL A 43 0.46 -2.69 -2.19
CA VAL A 43 -0.61 -2.97 -3.17
C VAL A 43 -1.86 -2.15 -2.88
N ALA A 44 -2.24 -2.02 -1.61
CA ALA A 44 -3.39 -1.21 -1.23
C ALA A 44 -3.19 0.28 -1.55
N PHE A 45 -1.98 0.84 -1.34
CA PHE A 45 -1.64 2.19 -1.79
C PHE A 45 -1.76 2.35 -3.31
N ALA A 46 -1.31 1.37 -4.10
CA ALA A 46 -1.49 1.38 -5.55
C ALA A 46 -2.99 1.48 -5.93
N GLY A 47 -3.85 0.74 -5.23
CA GLY A 47 -5.30 0.83 -5.38
C GLY A 47 -5.87 2.22 -5.07
N VAL A 48 -5.40 2.87 -4.00
CA VAL A 48 -5.80 4.24 -3.61
C VAL A 48 -5.49 5.24 -4.72
N PHE A 49 -4.32 5.15 -5.35
CA PHE A 49 -3.94 6.04 -6.45
C PHE A 49 -4.78 5.82 -7.70
N GLN A 50 -5.07 4.56 -8.06
CA GLN A 50 -5.97 4.27 -9.20
C GLN A 50 -7.41 4.73 -8.94
N LEU A 51 -7.95 4.51 -7.73
CA LEU A 51 -9.27 5.00 -7.35
C LEU A 51 -9.33 6.52 -7.38
N GLY A 52 -8.30 7.21 -6.87
CA GLY A 52 -8.21 8.66 -6.91
C GLY A 52 -8.11 9.22 -8.33
N GLN A 53 -7.40 8.53 -9.23
CA GLN A 53 -7.34 8.87 -10.64
C GLN A 53 -8.71 8.67 -11.34
N ALA A 54 -9.37 7.53 -11.11
CA ALA A 54 -10.66 7.20 -11.71
C ALA A 54 -11.76 8.21 -11.35
N ASN A 55 -11.66 8.83 -10.16
CA ASN A 55 -12.58 9.87 -9.69
C ASN A 55 -12.09 11.30 -9.99
N GLY A 56 -10.98 11.47 -10.72
CA GLY A 56 -10.48 12.77 -11.16
C GLY A 56 -9.73 13.60 -10.11
N TYR A 57 -9.38 13.03 -8.96
CA TYR A 57 -8.66 13.73 -7.89
C TYR A 57 -7.16 13.83 -8.13
N PHE A 58 -6.59 12.88 -8.87
CA PHE A 58 -5.16 12.85 -9.18
C PHE A 58 -4.90 13.05 -10.66
N TRP A 59 -3.81 13.77 -10.96
CA TRP A 59 -3.31 13.87 -12.32
C TRP A 59 -2.94 12.47 -12.86
N PRO A 60 -3.35 12.10 -14.08
CA PRO A 60 -3.17 10.74 -14.60
C PRO A 60 -1.72 10.25 -14.54
N THR A 61 -0.78 11.11 -14.90
CA THR A 61 0.66 10.80 -14.91
C THR A 61 1.18 10.56 -13.50
N ALA A 62 0.81 11.39 -12.53
CA ALA A 62 1.25 11.25 -11.14
C ALA A 62 0.68 9.98 -10.50
N ALA A 63 -0.61 9.71 -10.69
CA ALA A 63 -1.26 8.51 -10.18
C ALA A 63 -0.65 7.23 -10.76
N THR A 64 -0.37 7.21 -12.08
CA THR A 64 0.25 6.06 -12.75
C THR A 64 1.65 5.78 -12.21
N VAL A 65 2.48 6.82 -12.05
CA VAL A 65 3.84 6.68 -11.51
C VAL A 65 3.82 6.18 -10.07
N LEU A 66 2.95 6.75 -9.22
CA LEU A 66 2.83 6.33 -7.82
C LEU A 66 2.29 4.90 -7.69
N THR A 67 1.29 4.55 -8.50
CA THR A 67 0.78 3.17 -8.60
C THR A 67 1.89 2.20 -8.99
N ALA A 68 2.66 2.51 -10.03
CA ALA A 68 3.76 1.68 -10.49
C ALA A 68 4.86 1.53 -9.43
N ALA A 69 5.24 2.62 -8.76
CA ALA A 69 6.21 2.59 -7.68
C ALA A 69 5.75 1.70 -6.52
N CYS A 70 4.49 1.82 -6.09
CA CYS A 70 3.90 0.97 -5.06
C CYS A 70 3.90 -0.51 -5.44
N LEU A 71 3.55 -0.84 -6.69
CA LEU A 71 3.57 -2.22 -7.19
C LEU A 71 4.99 -2.79 -7.27
N LEU A 72 5.97 -1.98 -7.70
CA LEU A 72 7.38 -2.40 -7.72
C LEU A 72 7.91 -2.66 -6.32
N ILE A 73 7.54 -1.83 -5.33
CA ILE A 73 7.87 -2.06 -3.91
C ILE A 73 7.24 -3.36 -3.43
N ALA A 74 5.96 -3.61 -3.71
CA ALA A 74 5.29 -4.84 -3.33
C ALA A 74 5.97 -6.08 -3.93
N ALA A 75 6.28 -6.05 -5.23
CA ALA A 75 6.98 -7.12 -5.92
C ALA A 75 8.38 -7.35 -5.35
N GLY A 76 9.12 -6.28 -5.04
CA GLY A 76 10.44 -6.38 -4.40
C GLY A 76 10.38 -7.01 -3.01
N LEU A 77 9.41 -6.62 -2.18
CA LEU A 77 9.22 -7.20 -0.84
C LEU A 77 8.89 -8.70 -0.91
N VAL A 78 8.02 -9.10 -1.84
CA VAL A 78 7.67 -10.51 -2.07
C VAL A 78 8.88 -11.29 -2.60
N ALA A 79 9.66 -10.72 -3.52
CA ALA A 79 10.86 -11.38 -4.04
C ALA A 79 11.92 -11.61 -2.96
N VAL A 80 12.10 -10.66 -2.03
CA VAL A 80 13.01 -10.80 -0.88
C VAL A 80 12.54 -11.93 0.04
N GLU A 81 11.24 -12.10 0.21
CA GLU A 81 10.67 -13.18 1.01
C GLU A 81 10.97 -14.55 0.41
N PHE A 82 10.78 -14.74 -0.89
CA PHE A 82 11.12 -15.98 -1.57
C PHE A 82 12.62 -16.30 -1.51
N ARG A 83 13.48 -15.28 -1.56
CA ARG A 83 14.94 -15.46 -1.51
C ARG A 83 15.49 -15.77 -0.12
N GLY A 84 14.71 -15.53 0.94
CA GLY A 84 15.07 -15.87 2.32
C GLY A 84 14.56 -17.25 2.77
N ALA A 85 13.87 -17.98 1.91
CA ALA A 85 13.32 -19.31 2.18
C ALA A 85 14.22 -20.46 1.66
N ASP A 86 15.33 -20.13 0.99
CA ASP A 86 16.41 -21.03 0.56
C ASP A 86 17.56 -21.03 1.59
#